data_AF-A0AAV9MSK8-F1
#
_entry.id   AF-A0AAV9MSK8-F1
#
_cell.length_a   1.000
_cell.length_b   1.000
_cell.length_c   1.000
_cell.angle_alpha   90.00
_cell.angle_beta   90.00
_cell.angle_gamma   90.00
#
_symmetry.space_group_name_H-M   'P 1'
#
loop_
_entity.id
_entity.type
_entity.pdbx_description
1 polymer ?
#
loop_
_entity_poly.entity_id
_entity_poly.type
_entity_poly.pdbx_seq_one_letter_code
_entity_poly.pdbx_strand_id
1 'polypeptide(L)'
;MSHRKFEHPRHGSLGFLPRKRAARHRGKVKAFPKDDPSKPCKLTAFLGYKAGMTHIVREVEKPGSKLHKKETCEAVTIVETPPMVIVGVVGYVKTPRGLRCLNTVWAQHLSEDIKRRFYKNWCKSKKKAFLKYSKKYETDEGKKDIQAQLEKLKKYACVIRVLAHTQIRKMKGLKQKKAHLMEIQVNGGSIAQKVDFAYGFFEKQVPVDAVFQKDEMIDIIGVTKGKGYEGVVTRWGVTRLPRKTHRGLRKVACIGAWHPARVSFTVARAGQNGYHHRTEMNKKVYKLGKVGQESHTALTEFDRTEKEITPIGGFAHYGVVKDDYLLIKGCCVGPKKRVVTLRQSLLNQTSRVALEEIKLKFIDTSSKFGHGRFQTTQEKQKFYGRLKA
;
A
#
# COMPACT_ATOMS: atom_id res chain seq x y z
N MET A 1 7.33 26.93 41.28
CA MET A 1 7.77 25.51 41.21
C MET A 1 9.00 25.44 40.31
N SER A 2 10.13 24.95 40.82
CA SER A 2 11.42 24.92 40.11
C SER A 2 11.53 23.76 39.11
N HIS A 3 11.09 22.56 39.50
CA HIS A 3 11.14 21.36 38.68
C HIS A 3 9.85 20.55 38.79
N ARG A 4 9.71 19.55 37.92
CA ARG A 4 8.57 18.65 37.90
C ARG A 4 8.75 17.56 38.96
N LYS A 5 7.84 17.49 39.94
CA LYS A 5 7.91 16.51 41.05
C LYS A 5 7.77 15.05 40.61
N PHE A 6 6.88 14.76 39.65
CA PHE A 6 6.65 13.41 39.12
C PHE A 6 6.72 13.43 37.61
N GLU A 7 7.67 12.67 37.05
CA GLU A 7 7.89 12.59 35.62
C GLU A 7 6.86 11.71 34.91
N HIS A 8 6.79 11.84 33.60
CA HIS A 8 6.03 10.93 32.74
C HIS A 8 6.70 10.82 31.38
N PRO A 9 6.43 9.74 30.63
CA PRO A 9 6.88 9.64 29.25
C PRO A 9 6.31 10.79 28.41
N ARG A 10 7.11 11.21 27.44
CA ARG A 10 6.74 12.26 26.50
C ARG A 10 5.52 11.85 25.65
N HIS A 11 4.56 12.75 25.50
CA HIS A 11 3.44 12.56 24.58
C HIS A 11 3.82 12.77 23.12
N GLY A 12 3.74 11.69 22.34
CA GLY A 12 3.93 11.68 20.90
C GLY A 12 5.41 11.67 20.46
N SER A 13 5.71 10.78 19.53
CA SER A 13 7.06 10.58 19.01
C SER A 13 7.52 11.73 18.10
N LEU A 14 8.78 12.15 18.30
CA LEU A 14 9.46 13.17 17.49
C LEU A 14 9.91 12.63 16.13
N GLY A 15 10.13 11.32 15.98
CA GLY A 15 10.51 10.70 14.70
C GLY A 15 9.42 10.80 13.62
N PHE A 16 8.21 11.21 14.02
CA PHE A 16 7.08 11.45 13.13
C PHE A 16 6.78 12.94 12.90
N LEU A 17 7.65 13.84 13.38
CA LEU A 17 7.71 15.22 12.92
C LEU A 17 8.41 15.31 11.55
N PRO A 18 8.00 16.25 10.68
CA PRO A 18 6.85 17.15 10.82
C PRO A 18 5.51 16.43 10.59
N ARG A 19 4.51 16.74 11.42
CA ARG A 19 3.12 16.25 11.26
C ARG A 19 2.32 17.19 10.36
N LYS A 20 2.54 17.04 9.05
CA LYS A 20 1.93 17.82 7.97
C LYS A 20 1.32 16.94 6.89
N ARG A 21 0.51 17.54 6.01
CA ARG A 21 -0.08 16.85 4.84
C ARG A 21 1.03 16.27 3.96
N ALA A 22 0.86 15.02 3.53
CA ALA A 22 1.74 14.38 2.57
C ALA A 22 1.67 15.09 1.22
N ALA A 23 2.84 15.31 0.60
CA ALA A 23 2.94 15.98 -0.70
C ALA A 23 2.34 15.16 -1.85
N ARG A 24 2.34 13.83 -1.73
CA ARG A 24 1.76 12.91 -2.71
C ARG A 24 0.58 12.19 -2.09
N HIS A 25 -0.45 11.92 -2.89
CA HIS A 25 -1.61 11.15 -2.48
C HIS A 25 -1.27 9.68 -2.17
N ARG A 26 -0.24 9.16 -2.84
CA ARG A 26 0.29 7.81 -2.67
C ARG A 26 1.50 7.81 -1.75
N GLY A 27 1.67 6.72 -1.00
CA GLY A 27 2.95 6.37 -0.39
C GLY A 27 4.08 6.34 -1.43
N LYS A 28 5.14 7.13 -1.22
CA LYS A 28 6.39 6.96 -1.99
C LYS A 28 7.29 6.00 -1.22
N VAL A 29 7.80 4.98 -1.90
CA VAL A 29 8.90 4.15 -1.36
C VAL A 29 10.16 5.00 -1.32
N LYS A 30 10.71 5.23 -0.12
CA LYS A 30 11.95 5.99 0.06
C LYS A 30 13.20 5.11 0.00
N ALA A 31 13.07 3.86 0.43
CA ALA A 31 14.10 2.85 0.42
C ALA A 31 13.51 1.53 -0.09
N PHE A 32 14.22 0.85 -0.98
CA PHE A 32 13.89 -0.49 -1.47
C PHE A 32 14.75 -1.53 -0.74
N PRO A 33 14.37 -2.82 -0.77
CA PRO A 33 15.22 -3.88 -0.26
C PRO A 33 16.61 -3.83 -0.90
N LYS A 34 17.63 -4.21 -0.13
CA LYS A 34 19.00 -4.32 -0.66
C LYS A 34 19.01 -5.34 -1.80
N ASP A 35 19.73 -4.99 -2.85
CA ASP A 35 19.87 -5.84 -4.02
C ASP A 35 20.89 -6.96 -3.77
N ASP A 36 20.61 -8.13 -4.33
CA ASP A 36 21.40 -9.35 -4.22
C ASP A 36 21.51 -9.96 -5.62
N PRO A 37 22.62 -9.72 -6.33
CA PRO A 37 22.78 -10.15 -7.73
C PRO A 37 22.73 -11.67 -7.93
N SER A 38 22.89 -12.49 -6.88
CA SER A 38 22.85 -13.96 -6.98
C SER A 38 21.44 -14.50 -7.22
N LYS A 39 20.41 -13.74 -6.82
CA LYS A 39 19.01 -14.11 -6.97
C LYS A 39 18.48 -13.77 -8.37
N PRO A 40 17.41 -14.44 -8.85
CA PRO A 40 16.79 -14.07 -10.12
C PRO A 40 16.16 -12.67 -10.06
N CYS A 41 16.09 -12.01 -11.23
CA CYS A 41 15.44 -10.71 -11.39
C CYS A 41 13.99 -10.76 -10.89
N LYS A 42 13.64 -9.86 -9.97
CA LYS A 42 12.27 -9.72 -9.45
C LYS A 42 11.92 -8.28 -9.11
N LEU A 43 10.62 -7.99 -9.08
CA LEU A 43 10.09 -6.74 -8.56
C LEU A 43 10.04 -6.77 -7.03
N THR A 44 10.12 -5.59 -6.43
CA THR A 44 10.22 -5.43 -4.96
C THR A 44 9.02 -4.73 -4.32
N ALA A 45 8.09 -4.22 -5.14
CA ALA A 45 6.94 -3.46 -4.69
C ALA A 45 5.77 -3.59 -5.65
N PHE A 46 4.56 -3.32 -5.16
CA PHE A 46 3.32 -3.32 -5.93
C PHE A 46 2.38 -2.21 -5.44
N LEU A 47 1.36 -1.88 -6.22
CA LEU A 47 0.29 -0.97 -5.82
C LEU A 47 -1.03 -1.71 -5.68
N GLY A 48 -1.66 -1.53 -4.53
CA GLY A 48 -3.03 -1.96 -4.30
C GLY A 48 -3.90 -0.81 -3.84
N TYR A 49 -5.18 -1.10 -3.64
CA TYR A 49 -6.15 -0.16 -3.12
C TYR A 49 -6.90 -0.82 -1.97
N LYS A 50 -6.96 -0.10 -0.85
CA LYS A 50 -7.66 -0.60 0.33
C LYS A 50 -9.16 -0.70 0.06
N ALA A 51 -9.67 -1.93 0.00
CA ALA A 51 -11.08 -2.21 -0.22
C ALA A 51 -11.87 -2.06 1.09
N GLY A 52 -11.42 -2.76 2.11
CA GLY A 52 -12.10 -2.82 3.39
C GLY A 52 -11.34 -3.67 4.39
N MET A 53 -12.02 -4.01 5.48
CA MET A 53 -11.50 -4.92 6.48
C MET A 53 -12.58 -5.96 6.79
N THR A 54 -12.13 -7.16 7.11
CA THR A 54 -12.96 -8.21 7.69
C THR A 54 -12.17 -8.88 8.81
N HIS A 55 -12.69 -9.97 9.34
CA HIS A 55 -11.96 -10.83 10.25
C HIS A 55 -11.91 -12.26 9.72
N ILE A 56 -10.92 -12.99 10.19
CA ILE A 56 -10.74 -14.41 9.91
C ILE A 56 -10.69 -15.18 11.22
N VAL A 57 -10.94 -16.48 11.14
CA VAL A 57 -10.50 -17.44 12.14
C VAL A 57 -9.36 -18.26 11.55
N ARG A 58 -8.31 -18.44 12.34
CA ARG A 58 -7.20 -19.31 12.02
C ARG A 58 -6.76 -20.05 13.27
N GLU A 59 -6.09 -21.17 13.09
CA GLU A 59 -5.37 -21.82 14.18
C GLU A 59 -3.99 -21.19 14.36
N VAL A 60 -3.52 -21.09 15.60
CA VAL A 60 -2.22 -20.50 15.95
C VAL A 60 -1.17 -21.58 16.18
N GLU A 61 -0.15 -21.63 15.34
CA GLU A 61 0.97 -22.55 15.48
C GLU A 61 2.17 -21.84 16.13
N LYS A 62 2.09 -21.65 17.46
CA LYS A 62 3.16 -21.02 18.27
C LYS A 62 3.49 -21.82 19.53
N PRO A 63 4.41 -22.79 19.47
CA PRO A 63 4.86 -23.53 20.65
C PRO A 63 5.31 -22.58 21.78
N GLY A 64 4.81 -22.82 23.00
CA GLY A 64 5.02 -21.98 24.18
C GLY A 64 3.95 -20.90 24.42
N SER A 65 3.03 -20.67 23.48
CA SER A 65 1.87 -19.78 23.69
C SER A 65 0.68 -20.53 24.27
N LYS A 66 -0.11 -19.88 25.15
CA LYS A 66 -1.42 -20.39 25.61
C LYS A 66 -2.44 -20.59 24.48
N LEU A 67 -2.21 -19.93 23.34
CA LEU A 67 -3.02 -20.01 22.12
C LEU A 67 -2.52 -21.08 21.14
N HIS A 68 -1.45 -21.82 21.44
CA HIS A 68 -0.96 -22.85 20.53
C HIS A 68 -2.04 -23.90 20.25
N LYS A 69 -2.24 -24.23 18.97
CA LYS A 69 -3.28 -25.16 18.48
C LYS A 69 -4.70 -24.76 18.87
N LYS A 70 -4.92 -23.47 19.13
CA LYS A 70 -6.24 -22.89 19.38
C LYS A 70 -6.59 -21.93 18.28
N GLU A 71 -7.90 -21.77 18.09
CA GLU A 71 -8.44 -20.82 17.15
C GLU A 71 -8.37 -19.41 17.70
N THR A 72 -8.07 -18.48 16.82
CA THR A 72 -8.07 -17.06 17.15
C THR A 72 -8.72 -16.26 16.03
N CYS A 73 -9.48 -15.25 16.42
CA CYS A 73 -10.06 -14.28 15.51
C CYS A 73 -9.05 -13.17 15.26
N GLU A 74 -8.66 -12.96 14.01
CA GLU A 74 -7.77 -11.86 13.64
C GLU A 74 -8.44 -10.91 12.65
N ALA A 75 -8.31 -9.61 12.89
CA ALA A 75 -8.69 -8.61 11.91
C ALA A 75 -7.73 -8.67 10.71
N VAL A 76 -8.27 -8.50 9.51
CA VAL A 76 -7.51 -8.46 8.26
C VAL A 76 -7.99 -7.31 7.38
N THR A 77 -7.08 -6.74 6.62
CA THR A 77 -7.44 -5.77 5.58
C THR A 77 -7.41 -6.47 4.22
N ILE A 78 -8.41 -6.18 3.40
CA ILE A 78 -8.44 -6.62 1.99
C ILE A 78 -7.95 -5.45 1.13
N VAL A 79 -6.94 -5.73 0.32
CA VAL A 79 -6.36 -4.79 -0.63
C VAL A 79 -6.57 -5.36 -2.02
N GLU A 80 -7.39 -4.71 -2.84
CA GLU A 80 -7.56 -5.08 -4.25
C GLU A 80 -6.33 -4.63 -5.04
N THR A 81 -5.75 -5.54 -5.79
CA THR A 81 -4.45 -5.43 -6.45
C THR A 81 -4.59 -5.77 -7.93
N PRO A 82 -5.24 -4.90 -8.74
CA PRO A 82 -5.31 -5.13 -10.17
C PRO A 82 -3.90 -5.23 -10.76
N PRO A 83 -3.68 -6.05 -11.80
CA PRO A 83 -2.36 -6.24 -12.39
C PRO A 83 -1.78 -4.90 -12.86
N MET A 84 -0.48 -4.72 -12.63
CA MET A 84 0.23 -3.50 -13.03
C MET A 84 0.84 -3.67 -14.42
N VAL A 85 0.82 -2.61 -15.23
CA VAL A 85 1.46 -2.61 -16.55
C VAL A 85 2.80 -1.89 -16.44
N ILE A 86 3.87 -2.55 -16.87
CA ILE A 86 5.20 -1.93 -16.98
C ILE A 86 5.26 -1.16 -18.30
N VAL A 87 5.70 0.09 -18.22
CA VAL A 87 5.63 1.05 -19.32
C VAL A 87 6.95 1.81 -19.54
N GLY A 88 8.00 1.43 -18.81
CA GLY A 88 9.29 2.06 -18.96
C GLY A 88 10.32 1.51 -17.98
N VAL A 89 11.58 1.87 -18.20
CA VAL A 89 12.71 1.57 -17.35
C VAL A 89 13.53 2.83 -17.11
N VAL A 90 14.00 3.01 -15.89
CA VAL A 90 14.82 4.14 -15.44
C VAL A 90 16.11 3.55 -14.86
N GLY A 91 17.24 3.99 -15.39
CA GLY A 91 18.54 3.68 -14.79
C GLY A 91 19.02 4.79 -13.87
N TYR A 92 19.59 4.41 -12.75
CA TYR A 92 20.22 5.32 -11.80
C TYR A 92 21.70 5.01 -11.68
N VAL A 93 22.53 6.05 -11.73
CA VAL A 93 23.96 5.97 -11.43
C VAL A 93 24.20 6.44 -10.00
N LYS A 94 25.09 5.75 -9.29
CA LYS A 94 25.53 6.17 -7.94
C LYS A 94 26.54 7.30 -8.09
N THR A 95 26.21 8.45 -7.51
CA THR A 95 27.12 9.60 -7.39
C THR A 95 27.42 9.85 -5.91
N PRO A 96 28.46 10.62 -5.56
CA PRO A 96 28.72 11.00 -4.16
C PRO A 96 27.54 11.71 -3.48
N ARG A 97 26.65 12.35 -4.26
CA ARG A 97 25.43 13.02 -3.78
C ARG A 97 24.20 12.10 -3.72
N GLY A 98 24.37 10.81 -3.97
CA GLY A 98 23.31 9.80 -4.03
C GLY A 98 22.99 9.33 -5.46
N LEU A 99 21.83 8.71 -5.63
CA LEU A 99 21.40 8.17 -6.92
C LEU A 99 20.90 9.29 -7.84
N ARG A 100 21.51 9.44 -9.01
CA ARG A 100 21.07 10.35 -10.07
C ARG A 100 20.45 9.55 -11.21
N CYS A 101 19.31 10.01 -11.72
CA CYS A 101 18.70 9.43 -12.91
C CYS A 101 19.65 9.62 -14.11
N LEU A 102 20.02 8.52 -14.77
CA LEU A 102 20.84 8.52 -15.97
C LEU A 102 19.96 8.79 -17.19
N ASN A 103 18.98 7.90 -17.42
CA ASN A 103 18.03 8.00 -18.51
C ASN A 103 16.74 7.22 -18.18
N THR A 104 15.68 7.51 -18.94
CA THR A 104 14.40 6.82 -18.90
C THR A 104 14.01 6.38 -20.31
N VAL A 105 13.79 5.08 -20.49
CA VAL A 105 13.20 4.52 -21.72
C VAL A 105 11.75 4.18 -21.43
N TRP A 106 10.83 4.55 -22.31
CA TRP A 106 9.39 4.26 -22.19
C TRP A 106 8.97 3.22 -23.21
N ALA A 107 7.87 2.52 -22.95
CA ALA A 107 7.24 1.62 -23.93
C ALA A 107 6.61 2.39 -25.10
N GLN A 108 6.39 1.70 -26.22
CA GLN A 108 5.81 2.26 -27.43
C GLN A 108 4.34 2.64 -27.20
N HIS A 109 3.54 1.68 -26.76
CA HIS A 109 2.10 1.83 -26.58
C HIS A 109 1.75 2.12 -25.12
N LEU A 110 1.52 3.40 -24.84
CA LEU A 110 1.01 3.84 -23.53
C LEU A 110 -0.50 3.96 -23.51
N SER A 111 -1.13 3.31 -22.53
CA SER A 111 -2.58 3.38 -22.28
C SER A 111 -3.07 4.81 -22.00
N GLU A 112 -4.35 5.08 -22.28
CA GLU A 112 -4.97 6.38 -21.99
C GLU A 112 -4.89 6.72 -20.49
N ASP A 113 -5.01 5.71 -19.62
CA ASP A 113 -5.09 5.88 -18.17
C ASP A 113 -3.80 6.42 -17.56
N ILE A 114 -2.65 6.00 -18.11
CA ILE A 114 -1.37 6.61 -17.76
C ILE A 114 -1.14 7.93 -18.48
N LYS A 115 -1.57 8.10 -19.74
CA LYS A 115 -1.50 9.41 -20.43
C LYS A 115 -2.24 10.50 -19.64
N ARG A 116 -3.38 10.16 -19.01
CA ARG A 116 -4.10 11.03 -18.04
C ARG A 116 -3.24 11.49 -16.88
N ARG A 117 -2.16 10.76 -16.52
CA ARG A 117 -1.23 11.13 -15.45
C ARG A 117 -0.53 12.46 -15.72
N PHE A 118 -0.21 12.72 -16.98
CA PHE A 118 0.56 13.87 -17.46
C PHE A 118 -0.28 15.13 -17.68
N TYR A 119 -1.60 15.04 -17.48
CA TYR A 119 -2.51 16.18 -17.56
C TYR A 119 -3.20 16.43 -16.21
N LYS A 120 -3.35 17.70 -15.84
CA LYS A 120 -4.27 18.12 -14.77
C LYS A 120 -5.71 18.06 -15.28
N ASN A 121 -5.97 18.69 -16.42
CA ASN A 121 -7.28 18.73 -17.09
C ASN A 121 -7.26 17.91 -18.38
N TRP A 122 -7.54 16.61 -18.27
CA TRP A 122 -7.51 15.70 -19.43
C TRP A 122 -8.49 16.11 -20.53
N CYS A 123 -9.76 16.38 -20.18
CA CYS A 123 -10.83 16.62 -21.16
C CYS A 123 -10.61 17.88 -22.00
N LYS A 124 -9.97 18.92 -21.42
CA LYS A 124 -9.65 20.18 -22.12
C LYS A 124 -8.29 20.16 -22.82
N SER A 125 -7.53 19.08 -22.71
CA SER A 125 -6.19 18.99 -23.29
C SER A 125 -6.22 18.43 -24.71
N LYS A 126 -5.18 18.76 -25.51
CA LYS A 126 -4.97 18.16 -26.84
C LYS A 126 -4.52 16.68 -26.81
N LYS A 127 -4.33 16.09 -25.61
CA LYS A 127 -3.96 14.68 -25.39
C LYS A 127 -2.71 14.19 -26.16
N LYS A 128 -1.73 15.06 -26.39
CA LYS A 128 -0.50 14.78 -27.17
C LYS A 128 0.64 14.08 -26.43
N ALA A 129 0.45 13.65 -25.18
CA ALA A 129 1.51 13.02 -24.39
C ALA A 129 2.02 11.74 -25.07
N PHE A 130 3.34 11.62 -25.21
CA PHE A 130 4.07 10.50 -25.82
C PHE A 130 3.81 10.22 -27.31
N LEU A 131 3.05 11.06 -28.03
CA LEU A 131 2.82 10.86 -29.47
C LEU A 131 4.13 10.84 -30.27
N LYS A 132 5.02 11.82 -30.06
CA LYS A 132 6.33 11.87 -30.74
C LYS A 132 7.25 10.71 -30.31
N TYR A 133 7.12 10.26 -29.06
CA TYR A 133 7.96 9.19 -28.52
C TYR A 133 7.55 7.84 -29.12
N SER A 134 6.26 7.56 -29.23
CA SER A 134 5.73 6.35 -29.87
C SER A 134 6.24 6.19 -31.31
N LYS A 135 6.31 7.30 -32.07
CA LYS A 135 6.83 7.29 -33.45
C LYS A 135 8.30 6.90 -33.57
N LYS A 136 9.10 7.02 -32.50
CA LYS A 136 10.50 6.55 -32.51
C LYS A 136 10.61 5.04 -32.67
N TYR A 137 9.59 4.28 -32.27
CA TYR A 137 9.57 2.84 -32.48
C TYR A 137 9.19 2.45 -33.91
N GLU A 138 8.68 3.39 -34.71
CA GLU A 138 8.29 3.15 -36.11
C GLU A 138 9.49 3.31 -37.05
N THR A 139 10.41 4.24 -36.76
CA THR A 139 11.60 4.50 -37.59
C THR A 139 12.83 3.73 -37.11
N ASP A 140 13.68 3.29 -38.03
CA ASP A 140 14.88 2.52 -37.68
C ASP A 140 15.92 3.35 -36.91
N GLU A 141 16.05 4.64 -37.22
CA GLU A 141 16.86 5.58 -36.45
C GLU A 141 16.37 5.72 -34.99
N GLY A 142 15.05 5.77 -34.79
CA GLY A 142 14.47 5.87 -33.46
C GLY A 142 14.64 4.60 -32.64
N LYS A 143 14.50 3.42 -33.27
CA LYS A 143 14.80 2.11 -32.64
C LYS A 143 16.28 2.03 -32.23
N LYS A 144 17.20 2.49 -33.08
CA LYS A 144 18.64 2.57 -32.76
C LYS A 144 18.90 3.50 -31.56
N ASP A 145 18.23 4.66 -31.48
CA ASP A 145 18.31 5.55 -30.30
C ASP A 145 17.83 4.85 -29.03
N ILE A 146 16.69 4.16 -29.07
CA ILE A 146 16.17 3.40 -27.91
C ILE A 146 17.16 2.32 -27.48
N GLN A 147 17.71 1.57 -28.42
CA GLN A 147 18.69 0.51 -28.13
C GLN A 147 19.97 1.09 -27.51
N ALA A 148 20.50 2.19 -28.06
CA ALA A 148 21.66 2.89 -27.50
C ALA A 148 21.38 3.42 -26.08
N GLN A 149 20.14 3.83 -25.80
CA GLN A 149 19.72 4.22 -24.46
C GLN A 149 19.70 3.04 -23.48
N LEU A 150 19.22 1.87 -23.91
CA LEU A 150 19.24 0.64 -23.10
C LEU A 150 20.69 0.20 -22.82
N GLU A 151 21.56 0.24 -23.81
CA GLU A 151 22.99 -0.07 -23.64
C GLU A 151 23.69 0.88 -22.65
N LYS A 152 23.38 2.18 -22.71
CA LYS A 152 23.82 3.16 -21.69
C LYS A 152 23.36 2.77 -20.29
N LEU A 153 22.13 2.25 -20.15
CA LEU A 153 21.66 1.74 -18.85
C LEU A 153 22.47 0.52 -18.41
N LYS A 154 22.72 -0.44 -19.30
CA LYS A 154 23.49 -1.65 -18.98
C LYS A 154 24.92 -1.32 -18.53
N LYS A 155 25.55 -0.32 -19.16
CA LYS A 155 26.95 0.06 -18.91
C LYS A 155 27.14 0.92 -17.65
N TYR A 156 26.28 1.92 -17.43
CA TYR A 156 26.53 2.96 -16.41
C TYR A 156 25.57 2.94 -15.22
N ALA A 157 24.43 2.26 -15.31
CA ALA A 157 23.48 2.24 -14.21
C ALA A 157 23.96 1.30 -13.09
N CYS A 158 23.85 1.76 -11.85
CA CYS A 158 24.06 0.92 -10.67
C CYS A 158 22.73 0.33 -10.15
N VAL A 159 21.60 0.98 -10.45
CA VAL A 159 20.27 0.55 -10.01
C VAL A 159 19.29 0.73 -11.15
N ILE A 160 18.50 -0.32 -11.43
CA ILE A 160 17.45 -0.31 -12.44
C ILE A 160 16.08 -0.29 -11.76
N ARG A 161 15.19 0.58 -12.25
CA ARG A 161 13.79 0.62 -11.81
C ARG A 161 12.85 0.57 -12.99
N VAL A 162 11.78 -0.21 -12.89
CA VAL A 162 10.69 -0.16 -13.86
C VAL A 162 9.71 0.94 -13.49
N LEU A 163 9.14 1.59 -14.49
CA LEU A 163 7.98 2.46 -14.37
C LEU A 163 6.75 1.61 -14.62
N ALA A 164 5.92 1.45 -13.60
CA ALA A 164 4.72 0.63 -13.66
C ALA A 164 3.50 1.42 -13.18
N HIS A 165 2.37 1.21 -13.84
CA HIS A 165 1.11 1.84 -13.45
C HIS A 165 0.00 0.83 -13.16
N THR A 166 -0.89 1.20 -12.25
CA THR A 166 -2.10 0.42 -11.96
C THR A 166 -3.13 0.54 -13.09
N GLN A 167 -3.93 -0.50 -13.29
CA GLN A 167 -5.09 -0.48 -14.18
C GLN A 167 -6.37 -0.13 -13.41
N ILE A 168 -6.53 1.15 -13.06
CA ILE A 168 -7.59 1.61 -12.15
C ILE A 168 -9.01 1.41 -12.71
N ARG A 169 -9.18 1.30 -14.04
CA ARG A 169 -10.48 1.06 -14.67
C ARG A 169 -11.04 -0.33 -14.44
N LYS A 170 -10.19 -1.33 -14.16
CA LYS A 170 -10.66 -2.70 -13.84
C LYS A 170 -11.44 -2.70 -12.51
N MET A 171 -11.09 -1.78 -11.62
CA MET A 171 -11.73 -1.60 -10.33
C MET A 171 -13.04 -0.81 -10.42
N LYS A 172 -14.18 -1.51 -10.44
CA LYS A 172 -15.52 -0.87 -10.50
C LYS A 172 -15.85 0.01 -9.28
N GLY A 173 -15.22 -0.25 -8.12
CA GLY A 173 -15.44 0.53 -6.90
C GLY A 173 -14.94 1.98 -6.97
N LEU A 174 -14.00 2.29 -7.87
CA LEU A 174 -13.39 3.62 -7.96
C LEU A 174 -13.89 4.40 -9.17
N LYS A 175 -14.32 5.65 -8.95
CA LYS A 175 -14.68 6.59 -10.03
C LYS A 175 -13.47 7.17 -10.77
N GLN A 176 -12.26 6.99 -10.23
CA GLN A 176 -11.03 7.59 -10.76
C GLN A 176 -10.56 6.83 -12.00
N LYS A 177 -10.36 7.54 -13.12
CA LYS A 177 -9.81 6.99 -14.37
C LYS A 177 -8.30 7.20 -14.55
N LYS A 178 -7.68 8.00 -13.67
CA LYS A 178 -6.26 8.40 -13.74
C LYS A 178 -5.39 7.35 -13.06
N ALA A 179 -4.52 6.66 -13.80
CA ALA A 179 -3.65 5.63 -13.23
C ALA A 179 -2.65 6.20 -12.21
N HIS A 180 -2.22 5.35 -11.28
CA HIS A 180 -1.11 5.63 -10.38
C HIS A 180 0.17 5.03 -10.96
N LEU A 181 1.10 5.89 -11.41
CA LEU A 181 2.43 5.51 -11.91
C LEU A 181 3.46 5.53 -10.79
N MET A 182 4.20 4.44 -10.57
CA MET A 182 5.33 4.37 -9.64
C MET A 182 6.59 3.80 -10.31
N GLU A 183 7.74 4.13 -9.73
CA GLU A 183 8.97 3.37 -9.94
C GLU A 183 9.00 2.18 -8.97
N ILE A 184 9.36 1.00 -9.46
CA ILE A 184 9.65 -0.20 -8.66
C ILE A 184 11.08 -0.63 -8.96
N GLN A 185 11.89 -0.88 -7.94
CA GLN A 185 13.25 -1.37 -8.13
C GLN A 185 13.25 -2.84 -8.53
N VAL A 186 14.03 -3.17 -9.57
CA VAL A 186 14.31 -4.55 -9.97
C VAL A 186 15.55 -5.00 -9.20
N ASN A 187 15.42 -6.06 -8.42
CA ASN A 187 16.52 -6.69 -7.69
C ASN A 187 16.81 -8.08 -8.27
N GLY A 188 18.01 -8.60 -8.04
CA GLY A 188 18.44 -9.91 -8.55
C GLY A 188 19.07 -9.81 -9.94
N GLY A 189 20.11 -10.60 -10.19
CA GLY A 189 20.85 -10.65 -11.45
C GLY A 189 21.81 -9.47 -11.65
N SER A 190 22.55 -9.54 -12.76
CA SER A 190 23.41 -8.45 -13.23
C SER A 190 22.59 -7.24 -13.71
N ILE A 191 23.23 -6.07 -13.85
CA ILE A 191 22.54 -4.87 -14.37
C ILE A 191 22.00 -5.11 -15.78
N ALA A 192 22.75 -5.81 -16.64
CA ALA A 192 22.30 -6.16 -17.98
C ALA A 192 21.02 -7.01 -17.93
N GLN A 193 21.01 -8.07 -17.12
CA GLN A 193 19.85 -8.93 -16.91
C GLN A 193 18.64 -8.16 -16.37
N LYS A 194 18.84 -7.16 -15.49
CA LYS A 194 17.76 -6.30 -14.99
C LYS A 194 17.17 -5.40 -16.07
N VAL A 195 18.00 -4.86 -16.96
CA VAL A 195 17.54 -4.05 -18.10
C VAL A 195 16.75 -4.93 -19.07
N ASP A 196 17.25 -6.12 -19.39
CA ASP A 196 16.58 -7.06 -20.28
C ASP A 196 15.28 -7.58 -19.70
N PHE A 197 15.26 -7.90 -18.41
CA PHE A 197 14.04 -8.20 -17.66
C PHE A 197 13.06 -7.03 -17.73
N ALA A 198 13.49 -5.80 -17.46
CA ALA A 198 12.62 -4.64 -17.50
C ALA A 198 12.03 -4.41 -18.90
N TYR A 199 12.84 -4.49 -19.95
CA TYR A 199 12.43 -4.28 -21.34
C TYR A 199 11.52 -5.40 -21.85
N GLY A 200 11.84 -6.67 -21.54
CA GLY A 200 11.02 -7.83 -21.92
C GLY A 200 9.63 -7.84 -21.28
N PHE A 201 9.43 -7.07 -20.20
CA PHE A 201 8.15 -6.86 -19.53
C PHE A 201 7.40 -5.60 -19.98
N PHE A 202 7.90 -4.83 -20.95
CA PHE A 202 7.17 -3.68 -21.47
C PHE A 202 5.80 -4.07 -22.01
N GLU A 203 4.78 -3.28 -21.66
CA GLU A 203 3.37 -3.44 -22.06
C GLU A 203 2.70 -4.71 -21.51
N LYS A 204 3.45 -5.58 -20.83
CA LYS A 204 2.95 -6.77 -20.18
C LYS A 204 2.39 -6.46 -18.79
N GLN A 205 1.42 -7.27 -18.40
CA GLN A 205 0.79 -7.20 -17.09
C GLN A 205 1.58 -8.04 -16.09
N VAL A 206 1.88 -7.46 -14.93
CA VAL A 206 2.46 -8.15 -13.78
C VAL A 206 1.39 -8.31 -12.72
N PRO A 207 0.94 -9.55 -12.44
CA PRO A 207 0.02 -9.83 -11.34
C PRO A 207 0.74 -9.78 -9.99
N VAL A 208 -0.02 -9.76 -8.90
CA VAL A 208 0.54 -9.56 -7.55
C VAL A 208 1.31 -10.80 -7.04
N ASP A 209 0.89 -12.00 -7.43
CA ASP A 209 1.51 -13.29 -7.12
C ASP A 209 2.91 -13.47 -7.73
N ALA A 210 3.21 -12.74 -8.80
CA ALA A 210 4.57 -12.68 -9.36
C ALA A 210 5.55 -11.84 -8.52
N VAL A 211 5.06 -11.02 -7.58
CA VAL A 211 5.87 -10.11 -6.76
C VAL A 211 5.91 -10.55 -5.30
N PHE A 212 4.78 -11.07 -4.81
CA PHE A 212 4.54 -11.41 -3.42
C PHE A 212 4.06 -12.85 -3.29
N GLN A 213 4.40 -13.47 -2.18
CA GLN A 213 4.07 -14.86 -1.86
C GLN A 213 3.17 -14.93 -0.63
N LYS A 214 2.44 -16.05 -0.50
CA LYS A 214 1.69 -16.35 0.73
C LYS A 214 2.68 -16.47 1.89
N ASP A 215 2.24 -16.06 3.08
CA ASP A 215 2.96 -16.15 4.35
C ASP A 215 4.21 -15.28 4.50
N GLU A 216 4.59 -14.53 3.46
CA GLU A 216 5.67 -13.57 3.57
C GLU A 216 5.26 -12.33 4.37
N MET A 217 6.26 -11.61 4.90
CA MET A 217 6.08 -10.31 5.52
C MET A 217 6.35 -9.18 4.53
N ILE A 218 5.37 -8.29 4.39
CA ILE A 218 5.47 -7.09 3.57
C ILE A 218 5.35 -5.83 4.42
N ASP A 219 5.87 -4.73 3.89
CA ASP A 219 5.70 -3.40 4.44
C ASP A 219 4.67 -2.63 3.61
N ILE A 220 3.76 -1.95 4.30
CA ILE A 220 2.71 -1.15 3.69
C ILE A 220 3.04 0.31 3.86
N ILE A 221 3.18 1.01 2.75
CA ILE A 221 3.51 2.42 2.69
C ILE A 221 2.32 3.17 2.10
N GLY A 222 1.81 4.15 2.83
CA GLY A 222 0.65 4.89 2.38
C GLY A 222 0.49 6.24 3.07
N VAL A 223 -0.65 6.85 2.81
CA VAL A 223 -1.05 8.12 3.40
C VAL A 223 -2.26 7.88 4.29
N THR A 224 -2.16 8.26 5.56
CA THR A 224 -3.21 8.00 6.56
C THR A 224 -4.50 8.75 6.22
N LYS A 225 -5.63 8.32 6.81
CA LYS A 225 -6.91 9.04 6.70
C LYS A 225 -6.73 10.48 7.20
N GLY A 226 -7.15 11.46 6.40
CA GLY A 226 -7.15 12.86 6.81
C GLY A 226 -8.21 13.10 7.89
N LYS A 227 -7.82 13.82 8.95
CA LYS A 227 -8.74 14.26 10.02
C LYS A 227 -8.90 15.78 10.09
N GLY A 228 -8.14 16.52 9.27
CA GLY A 228 -8.17 17.98 9.25
C GLY A 228 -7.33 18.58 10.38
N TYR A 229 -7.72 19.78 10.82
CA TYR A 229 -7.11 20.46 11.95
C TYR A 229 -7.66 19.90 13.26
N GLU A 230 -6.77 19.42 14.14
CA GLU A 230 -7.13 18.73 15.38
C GLU A 230 -6.42 19.36 16.58
N GLY A 231 -7.07 19.28 17.74
CA GLY A 231 -6.54 19.79 19.01
C GLY A 231 -5.35 18.98 19.53
N VAL A 232 -4.67 19.50 20.55
CA VAL A 232 -3.48 18.84 21.14
C VAL A 232 -3.78 17.44 21.68
N VAL A 233 -4.97 17.22 22.25
CA VAL A 233 -5.37 15.95 22.85
C VAL A 233 -5.42 14.84 21.80
N THR A 234 -6.15 15.03 20.70
CA THR A 234 -6.29 14.03 19.64
C THR A 234 -5.07 13.94 18.73
N ARG A 235 -4.34 15.05 18.55
CA ARG A 235 -3.11 15.09 17.76
C ARG A 235 -2.00 14.38 18.52
N TRP A 236 -1.68 14.79 19.75
CA TRP A 236 -0.49 14.35 20.49
C TRP A 236 -0.75 13.32 21.59
N GLY A 237 -2.01 13.08 21.98
CA GLY A 237 -2.35 12.18 23.07
C GLY A 237 -2.09 12.78 24.46
N VAL A 238 -2.05 14.10 24.58
CA VAL A 238 -1.91 14.76 25.89
C VAL A 238 -3.20 14.63 26.70
N THR A 239 -3.05 14.49 28.01
CA THR A 239 -4.18 14.45 28.93
C THR A 239 -4.94 15.78 28.92
N ARG A 240 -6.26 15.72 29.14
CA ARG A 240 -7.08 16.93 29.35
C ARG A 240 -6.72 17.56 30.70
N LEU A 241 -6.85 18.88 30.81
CA LEU A 241 -6.72 19.54 32.11
C LEU A 241 -7.89 19.16 33.03
N PRO A 242 -7.79 19.39 34.36
CA PRO A 242 -8.89 19.15 35.29
C PRO A 242 -10.13 19.99 34.97
N ARG A 243 -11.33 19.46 35.27
CA ARG A 243 -12.63 20.06 34.89
C ARG A 243 -12.77 21.54 35.27
N LYS A 244 -12.24 21.96 36.43
CA LYS A 244 -12.36 23.33 36.95
C LYS A 244 -11.36 24.34 36.36
N THR A 245 -10.56 23.97 35.34
CA THR A 245 -9.65 24.94 34.72
C THR A 245 -10.37 26.01 33.93
N HIS A 246 -10.03 27.26 34.20
CA HIS A 246 -10.51 28.42 33.46
C HIS A 246 -9.85 28.53 32.05
N ARG A 247 -10.60 29.07 31.08
CA ARG A 247 -10.16 29.29 29.68
C ARG A 247 -9.72 28.03 28.94
N GLY A 248 -10.41 26.91 29.16
CA GLY A 248 -10.38 25.74 28.28
C GLY A 248 -9.67 24.50 28.84
N LEU A 249 -10.27 23.34 28.53
CA LEU A 249 -9.90 22.03 29.08
C LEU A 249 -8.90 21.25 28.21
N ARG A 250 -8.97 21.40 26.89
CA ARG A 250 -8.25 20.57 25.90
C ARG A 250 -7.01 21.29 25.37
N LYS A 251 -6.13 21.73 26.27
CA LYS A 251 -4.91 22.47 25.97
C LYS A 251 -3.72 21.90 26.76
N VAL A 252 -2.51 22.22 26.31
CA VAL A 252 -1.30 22.06 27.12
C VAL A 252 -1.19 23.30 28.01
N ALA A 253 -1.00 23.12 29.32
CA ALA A 253 -0.98 24.23 30.27
C ALA A 253 0.25 25.12 30.09
N CYS A 254 1.45 24.55 30.16
CA CYS A 254 2.72 25.25 29.98
C CYS A 254 3.40 24.81 28.68
N ILE A 255 3.76 25.76 27.82
CA ILE A 255 4.36 25.51 26.49
C ILE A 255 5.87 25.75 26.44
N GLY A 256 6.50 26.11 27.56
CA GLY A 256 7.93 26.39 27.66
C GLY A 256 8.26 27.12 28.96
N ALA A 257 9.52 27.07 29.37
CA ALA A 257 10.04 27.94 30.42
C ALA A 257 10.20 29.38 29.92
N TRP A 258 10.47 30.32 30.82
CA TRP A 258 10.78 31.71 30.44
C TRP A 258 12.06 31.78 29.60
N HIS A 259 13.13 31.14 30.08
CA HIS A 259 14.38 30.97 29.35
C HIS A 259 14.51 29.50 28.94
N PRO A 260 14.66 29.15 27.65
CA PRO A 260 14.85 30.02 26.49
C PRO A 260 13.56 30.72 26.03
N ALA A 261 13.68 31.97 25.54
CA ALA A 261 12.57 32.82 25.08
C ALA A 261 12.00 32.40 23.71
N ARG A 262 11.72 31.10 23.53
CA ARG A 262 11.09 30.54 22.34
C ARG A 262 10.33 29.25 22.66
N VAL A 263 9.22 29.03 21.97
CA VAL A 263 8.49 27.76 22.09
C VAL A 263 9.26 26.66 21.36
N SER A 264 9.59 25.57 22.07
CA SER A 264 10.29 24.45 21.47
C SER A 264 9.41 23.72 20.43
N PHE A 265 10.02 23.26 19.34
CA PHE A 265 9.35 22.44 18.32
C PHE A 265 8.85 21.10 18.86
N THR A 266 9.40 20.67 20.00
CA THR A 266 8.98 19.46 20.71
C THR A 266 7.71 19.68 21.54
N VAL A 267 7.22 20.90 21.71
CA VAL A 267 5.99 21.13 22.48
C VAL A 267 4.78 20.68 21.69
N ALA A 268 3.88 19.93 22.34
CA ALA A 268 2.65 19.47 21.71
C ALA A 268 1.71 20.66 21.42
N ARG A 269 1.45 20.93 20.13
CA ARG A 269 0.54 21.99 19.67
C ARG A 269 -0.55 21.43 18.76
N ALA A 270 -1.69 22.12 18.67
CA ALA A 270 -2.76 21.79 17.74
C ALA A 270 -2.28 21.93 16.28
N GLY A 271 -2.99 21.36 15.34
CA GLY A 271 -2.63 21.43 13.92
C GLY A 271 -3.18 20.28 13.10
N GLN A 272 -2.69 20.16 11.86
CA GLN A 272 -3.05 19.04 10.98
C GLN A 272 -2.82 17.68 11.65
N ASN A 273 -3.81 16.81 11.55
CA ASN A 273 -3.71 15.40 11.91
C ASN A 273 -4.27 14.51 10.78
N GLY A 274 -3.61 13.39 10.56
CA GLY A 274 -3.91 12.53 9.42
C GLY A 274 -3.49 13.12 8.07
N TYR A 275 -3.63 12.32 7.01
CA TYR A 275 -3.04 12.59 5.70
C TYR A 275 -1.50 12.68 5.77
N HIS A 276 -0.87 11.89 6.63
CA HIS A 276 0.57 11.80 6.79
C HIS A 276 1.12 10.58 6.03
N HIS A 277 2.32 10.67 5.48
CA HIS A 277 3.03 9.50 4.92
C HIS A 277 3.51 8.60 6.06
N ARG A 278 3.16 7.31 6.02
CA ARG A 278 3.54 6.32 7.03
C ARG A 278 3.87 4.99 6.36
N THR A 279 4.75 4.25 7.04
CA THR A 279 5.07 2.85 6.74
C THR A 279 4.62 2.02 7.93
N GLU A 280 3.74 1.05 7.70
CA GLU A 280 3.46 -0.02 8.65
C GLU A 280 4.26 -1.24 8.20
N MET A 281 5.16 -1.72 9.05
CA MET A 281 6.09 -2.80 8.72
C MET A 281 5.55 -4.16 9.14
N ASN A 282 6.13 -5.22 8.58
CA ASN A 282 5.93 -6.62 9.01
C ASN A 282 4.46 -7.05 9.03
N LYS A 283 3.75 -6.78 7.93
CA LYS A 283 2.39 -7.23 7.69
C LYS A 283 2.45 -8.56 6.97
N LYS A 284 1.94 -9.61 7.61
CA LYS A 284 1.90 -10.94 7.01
C LYS A 284 0.82 -11.00 5.94
N VAL A 285 1.14 -11.60 4.80
CA VAL A 285 0.19 -11.93 3.73
C VAL A 285 -0.45 -13.28 4.05
N TYR A 286 -1.75 -13.30 4.33
CA TYR A 286 -2.47 -14.53 4.70
C TYR A 286 -3.03 -15.27 3.51
N LYS A 287 -3.45 -14.53 2.47
CA LYS A 287 -4.03 -15.09 1.26
C LYS A 287 -3.79 -14.15 0.09
N LEU A 288 -3.49 -14.72 -1.07
CA LEU A 288 -3.53 -14.06 -2.36
C LEU A 288 -4.70 -14.66 -3.12
N GLY A 289 -5.70 -13.86 -3.43
CA GLY A 289 -6.82 -14.28 -4.25
C GLY A 289 -6.59 -13.86 -5.69
N LYS A 290 -6.61 -14.81 -6.63
CA LYS A 290 -6.35 -14.56 -8.05
C LYS A 290 -7.56 -14.92 -8.89
N VAL A 291 -8.03 -13.97 -9.69
CA VAL A 291 -9.23 -14.14 -10.52
C VAL A 291 -9.14 -15.39 -11.40
N GLY A 292 -10.21 -16.17 -11.46
CA GLY A 292 -10.29 -17.41 -12.23
C GLY A 292 -9.68 -18.63 -11.54
N GLN A 293 -9.14 -18.48 -10.33
CA GLN A 293 -8.69 -19.58 -9.49
C GLN A 293 -9.58 -19.69 -8.24
N GLU A 294 -9.65 -20.90 -7.66
CA GLU A 294 -10.36 -21.16 -6.41
C GLU A 294 -9.85 -20.25 -5.26
N SER A 295 -8.56 -19.90 -5.30
CA SER A 295 -7.93 -18.95 -4.37
C SER A 295 -8.61 -17.58 -4.32
N HIS A 296 -9.32 -17.16 -5.37
CA HIS A 296 -10.10 -15.90 -5.37
C HIS A 296 -11.28 -15.94 -4.41
N THR A 297 -11.91 -17.10 -4.25
CA THR A 297 -13.06 -17.24 -3.36
C THR A 297 -12.61 -17.06 -1.90
N ALA A 298 -13.55 -16.76 -1.01
CA ALA A 298 -13.33 -16.77 0.43
C ALA A 298 -13.59 -18.15 1.06
N LEU A 299 -13.64 -19.21 0.24
CA LEU A 299 -13.68 -20.58 0.71
C LEU A 299 -12.36 -20.93 1.41
N THR A 300 -12.49 -21.75 2.45
CA THR A 300 -11.39 -22.39 3.18
C THR A 300 -11.69 -23.90 3.23
N GLU A 301 -10.69 -24.72 3.55
CA GLU A 301 -10.85 -26.20 3.64
C GLU A 301 -11.95 -26.65 4.61
N PHE A 302 -12.33 -25.80 5.56
CA PHE A 302 -13.33 -26.08 6.59
C PHE A 302 -14.72 -25.52 6.26
N ASP A 303 -14.81 -24.63 5.26
CA ASP A 303 -16.07 -24.04 4.84
C ASP A 303 -16.79 -25.00 3.87
N ARG A 304 -18.09 -25.24 4.11
CA ARG A 304 -18.95 -26.03 3.20
C ARG A 304 -19.61 -25.20 2.10
N THR A 305 -19.65 -23.88 2.29
CA THR A 305 -20.36 -22.95 1.41
C THR A 305 -19.38 -22.12 0.62
N GLU A 306 -19.52 -22.16 -0.70
CA GLU A 306 -18.81 -21.25 -1.58
C GLU A 306 -19.27 -19.82 -1.32
N LYS A 307 -18.31 -18.93 -1.08
CA LYS A 307 -18.54 -17.52 -0.80
C LYS A 307 -17.43 -16.68 -1.41
N GLU A 308 -17.78 -15.51 -1.93
CA GLU A 308 -16.80 -14.54 -2.41
C GLU A 308 -16.17 -13.76 -1.25
N ILE A 309 -14.98 -13.20 -1.45
CA ILE A 309 -14.34 -12.32 -0.46
C ILE A 309 -15.13 -11.02 -0.19
N THR A 310 -15.99 -10.64 -1.13
CA THR A 310 -16.85 -9.48 -0.98
C THR A 310 -17.98 -9.82 -0.01
N PRO A 311 -18.17 -9.06 1.08
CA PRO A 311 -19.24 -9.34 2.02
C PRO A 311 -20.61 -9.05 1.40
N ILE A 312 -21.68 -9.60 2.00
CA ILE A 312 -23.07 -9.33 1.57
C ILE A 312 -23.30 -7.81 1.49
N GLY A 313 -23.76 -7.33 0.34
CA GLY A 313 -23.98 -5.90 0.07
C GLY A 313 -22.72 -5.10 -0.30
N GLY A 314 -21.56 -5.75 -0.39
CA GLY A 314 -20.29 -5.14 -0.73
C GLY A 314 -19.58 -4.45 0.44
N PHE A 315 -18.31 -4.09 0.24
CA PHE A 315 -17.58 -3.32 1.23
C PHE A 315 -18.12 -1.90 1.33
N ALA A 316 -18.45 -1.46 2.55
CA ALA A 316 -19.07 -0.15 2.74
C ALA A 316 -18.26 1.01 2.16
N HIS A 317 -18.89 1.82 1.31
CA HIS A 317 -18.29 2.91 0.54
C HIS A 317 -17.16 2.50 -0.42
N TYR A 318 -16.94 1.20 -0.67
CA TYR A 318 -16.01 0.67 -1.66
C TYR A 318 -16.75 0.01 -2.83
N GLY A 319 -17.62 -0.96 -2.52
CA GLY A 319 -18.29 -1.81 -3.48
C GLY A 319 -17.73 -3.24 -3.45
N VAL A 320 -17.78 -3.91 -4.60
CA VAL A 320 -17.37 -5.30 -4.80
C VAL A 320 -15.88 -5.35 -5.16
N VAL A 321 -15.16 -6.34 -4.62
CA VAL A 321 -13.79 -6.70 -5.04
C VAL A 321 -13.91 -7.71 -6.16
N LYS A 322 -13.36 -7.40 -7.34
CA LYS A 322 -13.46 -8.26 -8.53
C LYS A 322 -12.11 -8.68 -9.08
N ASP A 323 -11.09 -7.83 -8.96
CA ASP A 323 -9.74 -8.18 -9.37
C ASP A 323 -9.04 -9.03 -8.28
N ASP A 324 -7.78 -9.38 -8.54
CA ASP A 324 -6.90 -10.02 -7.56
C ASP A 324 -6.85 -9.20 -6.26
N TYR A 325 -6.68 -9.87 -5.13
CA TYR A 325 -6.57 -9.20 -3.84
C TYR A 325 -5.56 -9.85 -2.92
N LEU A 326 -5.10 -9.06 -1.94
CA LEU A 326 -4.32 -9.53 -0.81
C LEU A 326 -5.11 -9.42 0.48
N LEU A 327 -5.06 -10.49 1.27
CA LEU A 327 -5.49 -10.53 2.65
C LEU A 327 -4.28 -10.30 3.54
N ILE A 328 -4.20 -9.12 4.17
CA ILE A 328 -3.05 -8.73 5.00
C ILE A 328 -3.45 -8.66 6.48
N LYS A 329 -2.53 -9.08 7.35
CA LYS A 329 -2.74 -9.07 8.81
C LYS A 329 -3.06 -7.66 9.33
N GLY A 330 -4.15 -7.56 10.08
CA GLY A 330 -4.50 -6.39 10.87
C GLY A 330 -4.95 -5.17 10.06
N CYS A 331 -4.74 -4.00 10.66
CA CYS A 331 -5.06 -2.72 10.05
C CYS A 331 -4.07 -2.35 8.94
N CYS A 332 -4.46 -1.36 8.14
CA CYS A 332 -3.67 -0.80 7.06
C CYS A 332 -3.93 0.71 6.98
N VAL A 333 -2.90 1.49 6.66
CA VAL A 333 -2.99 2.95 6.54
C VAL A 333 -4.01 3.40 5.50
N GLY A 334 -4.64 4.54 5.79
CA GLY A 334 -5.51 5.22 4.84
C GLY A 334 -6.98 4.78 4.88
N PRO A 335 -7.88 5.56 4.28
CA PRO A 335 -9.28 5.21 4.14
C PRO A 335 -9.46 4.13 3.05
N LYS A 336 -10.69 3.61 2.91
CA LYS A 336 -11.09 2.81 1.75
C LYS A 336 -10.89 3.61 0.45
N LYS A 337 -10.71 2.94 -0.69
CA LYS A 337 -10.38 3.54 -2.01
C LYS A 337 -9.02 4.26 -2.08
N ARG A 338 -8.20 4.17 -1.03
CA ARG A 338 -6.85 4.77 -1.03
C ARG A 338 -5.87 3.81 -1.68
N VAL A 339 -5.04 4.35 -2.57
CA VAL A 339 -3.86 3.63 -3.05
C VAL A 339 -2.87 3.42 -1.92
N VAL A 340 -2.44 2.18 -1.75
CA VAL A 340 -1.40 1.76 -0.82
C VAL A 340 -0.28 1.11 -1.61
N THR A 341 0.95 1.41 -1.21
CA THR A 341 2.13 0.81 -1.82
C THR A 341 2.60 -0.32 -0.93
N LEU A 342 2.65 -1.51 -1.50
CA LEU A 342 3.13 -2.71 -0.87
C LEU A 342 4.60 -2.86 -1.27
N ARG A 343 5.47 -3.19 -0.32
CA ARG A 343 6.90 -3.40 -0.57
C ARG A 343 7.34 -4.64 0.19
N GLN A 344 8.24 -5.42 -0.38
CA GLN A 344 8.95 -6.46 0.37
C GLN A 344 9.59 -5.84 1.62
N SER A 345 9.64 -6.60 2.71
CA SER A 345 10.25 -6.10 3.94
C SER A 345 11.72 -5.72 3.72
N LEU A 346 12.18 -4.67 4.39
CA LEU A 346 13.61 -4.32 4.41
C LEU A 346 14.41 -5.20 5.35
N LEU A 347 13.74 -5.80 6.32
CA LEU A 347 14.36 -6.63 7.34
C LEU A 347 14.24 -8.08 6.93
N ASN A 348 15.35 -8.81 6.99
CA ASN A 348 15.34 -10.26 6.86
C ASN A 348 14.54 -10.83 8.03
N GLN A 349 13.54 -11.64 7.72
CA GLN A 349 12.60 -12.14 8.70
C GLN A 349 13.04 -13.52 9.19
N THR A 350 13.41 -13.60 10.46
CA THR A 350 13.83 -14.84 11.11
C THR A 350 12.94 -15.23 12.29
N SER A 351 12.02 -14.34 12.67
CA SER A 351 11.13 -14.60 13.81
C SER A 351 10.15 -15.73 13.51
N ARG A 352 9.82 -16.53 14.52
CA ARG A 352 8.82 -17.62 14.41
C ARG A 352 7.48 -17.12 13.85
N VAL A 353 7.05 -15.91 14.23
CA VAL A 353 5.81 -15.30 13.72
C VAL A 353 5.88 -15.01 12.21
N ALA A 354 7.07 -14.65 11.73
CA ALA A 354 7.27 -14.39 10.31
C ALA A 354 7.34 -15.65 9.48
N LEU A 355 7.88 -16.74 10.02
CA LEU A 355 8.01 -18.03 9.34
C LEU A 355 6.78 -18.95 9.50
N GLU A 356 5.87 -18.63 10.42
CA GLU A 356 4.62 -19.39 10.67
C GLU A 356 3.77 -19.55 9.41
N GLU A 357 3.47 -20.75 8.96
CA GLU A 357 2.52 -20.94 7.86
C GLU A 357 1.08 -20.64 8.34
N ILE A 358 0.29 -19.92 7.54
CA ILE A 358 -1.07 -19.54 7.91
C ILE A 358 -2.07 -20.48 7.24
N LYS A 359 -2.78 -21.24 8.08
CA LYS A 359 -3.95 -22.04 7.71
C LYS A 359 -5.22 -21.29 8.13
N LEU A 360 -6.00 -20.85 7.14
CA LEU A 360 -7.25 -20.14 7.36
C LEU A 360 -8.37 -21.16 7.60
N LYS A 361 -9.13 -20.99 8.69
CA LYS A 361 -10.29 -21.81 9.01
C LYS A 361 -11.61 -21.19 8.60
N PHE A 362 -11.67 -19.86 8.59
CA PHE A 362 -12.88 -19.14 8.24
C PHE A 362 -12.53 -17.71 7.80
N ILE A 363 -13.24 -17.23 6.79
CA ILE A 363 -13.25 -15.83 6.40
C ILE A 363 -14.68 -15.31 6.55
N ASP A 364 -14.85 -14.24 7.33
CA ASP A 364 -16.15 -13.64 7.54
C ASP A 364 -16.53 -12.74 6.35
N THR A 365 -17.63 -13.09 5.68
CA THR A 365 -18.21 -12.39 4.53
C THR A 365 -19.59 -11.83 4.88
N SER A 366 -19.94 -11.78 6.17
CA SER A 366 -21.15 -11.11 6.63
C SER A 366 -21.21 -9.63 6.25
N SER A 367 -22.43 -9.10 6.10
CA SER A 367 -22.64 -7.68 5.82
C SER A 367 -21.90 -6.79 6.81
N LYS A 368 -21.12 -5.85 6.28
CA LYS A 368 -20.42 -4.80 7.04
C LYS A 368 -21.21 -3.50 7.11
N PHE A 369 -22.44 -3.51 6.59
CA PHE A 369 -23.44 -2.46 6.79
C PHE A 369 -24.39 -2.92 7.89
N GLY A 370 -24.20 -2.40 9.11
CA GLY A 370 -24.91 -2.88 10.30
C GLY A 370 -24.30 -4.16 10.86
N HIS A 371 -25.14 -5.07 11.36
CA HIS A 371 -24.76 -6.33 11.98
C HIS A 371 -25.19 -7.51 11.10
N GLY A 372 -24.31 -7.97 10.21
CA GLY A 372 -24.56 -9.15 9.38
C GLY A 372 -24.53 -10.44 10.18
N ARG A 373 -25.57 -11.28 10.03
CA ARG A 373 -25.67 -12.61 10.67
C ARG A 373 -25.39 -13.79 9.73
N PHE A 374 -25.44 -13.56 8.43
CA PHE A 374 -25.31 -14.58 7.39
C PHE A 374 -24.05 -14.35 6.58
N GLN A 375 -23.44 -15.41 6.08
CA GLN A 375 -22.23 -15.38 5.26
C GLN A 375 -22.52 -15.25 3.77
N THR A 376 -23.64 -15.83 3.31
CA THR A 376 -24.10 -15.71 1.93
C THR A 376 -25.54 -15.20 1.83
N THR A 377 -25.90 -14.63 0.68
CA THR A 377 -27.27 -14.20 0.40
C THR A 377 -28.24 -15.40 0.36
N GLN A 378 -27.76 -16.55 -0.13
CA GLN A 378 -28.54 -17.79 -0.17
C GLN A 378 -28.85 -18.31 1.23
N GLU A 379 -27.88 -18.30 2.15
CA GLU A 379 -28.08 -18.65 3.55
C GLU A 379 -29.15 -17.74 4.20
N LYS A 380 -29.06 -16.42 3.95
CA LYS A 380 -30.06 -15.45 4.43
C LYS A 380 -31.46 -15.73 3.88
N GLN A 381 -31.58 -16.01 2.58
CA GLN A 381 -32.87 -16.32 1.94
C GLN A 381 -33.45 -17.64 2.45
N LYS A 382 -32.62 -18.66 2.63
CA LYS A 382 -33.04 -19.95 3.19
C LYS A 382 -33.53 -19.81 4.63
N PHE A 383 -32.87 -18.97 5.43
CA PHE A 383 -33.25 -18.74 6.83
C PHE A 383 -34.59 -18.01 6.96
N TYR A 384 -34.81 -16.93 6.20
CA TYR A 384 -36.04 -16.15 6.29
C TYR A 384 -37.20 -16.68 5.43
N GLY A 385 -36.93 -17.56 4.48
CA GLY A 385 -37.93 -18.06 3.54
C GLY A 385 -38.44 -16.98 2.58
N ARG A 386 -39.68 -17.15 2.10
CA ARG A 386 -40.32 -16.21 1.17
C ARG A 386 -40.78 -14.97 1.93
N LEU A 387 -40.14 -13.84 1.65
CA LEU A 387 -40.53 -12.53 2.18
C LEU A 387 -41.41 -11.78 1.18
N LYS A 388 -42.16 -10.79 1.67
CA LYS A 388 -42.87 -9.82 0.81
C LYS A 388 -41.82 -9.03 0.01
N ALA A 389 -41.99 -9.01 -1.31
CA ALA A 389 -41.06 -8.35 -2.25
C ALA A 389 -40.97 -6.84 -2.00
#